data_AF-A0A5C5Y2B0-F1
#
_entry.id   AF-A0A5C5Y2B0-F1
#
_cell.length_a   1.000
_cell.length_b   1.000
_cell.length_c   1.000
_cell.angle_alpha   90.00
_cell.angle_beta   90.00
_cell.angle_gamma   90.00
#
_symmetry.space_group_name_H-M   'P 1'
#
loop_
_entity.id
_entity.type
_entity.pdbx_description
1 polymer ?
#
loop_
_entity_poly.entity_id
_entity_poly.type
_entity_poly.pdbx_seq_one_letter_code
_entity_poly.pdbx_strand_id
1 'polypeptide(L)'
;MAQYDDLNGGRIALVGVISVVVTAVTALAVQVAFYAMASYNDTKKQAESDYRRQNEFLMSQETELAQYGVDPSNANVTIPIEKAMELVVAESHSESHDDDSNNEI
;
A
#
# COMPACT_ATOMS: atom_id res chain seq x y z
N MET A 1 20.91 -5.56 72.87
CA MET A 1 20.27 -5.82 71.57
C MET A 1 19.40 -4.62 71.23
N ALA A 2 19.92 -3.63 70.49
CA ALA A 2 19.15 -2.50 69.94
C ALA A 2 20.02 -1.66 68.96
N GLN A 3 20.60 -2.29 67.94
CA GLN A 3 21.47 -1.60 66.95
C GLN A 3 20.90 -1.66 65.52
N TYR A 4 19.64 -2.07 65.36
CA TYR A 4 18.97 -2.17 64.06
C TYR A 4 17.69 -1.32 64.00
N ASP A 5 17.61 -0.27 64.81
CA ASP A 5 16.42 0.58 64.94
C ASP A 5 16.67 2.02 64.48
N ASP A 6 17.49 2.19 63.44
CA ASP A 6 17.53 3.43 62.65
C ASP A 6 17.30 3.06 61.19
N LEU A 7 16.03 2.75 60.88
CA LEU A 7 15.59 2.60 59.51
C LEU A 7 15.67 3.98 58.84
N ASN A 8 16.68 4.18 57.99
CA ASN A 8 16.85 5.43 57.27
C ASN A 8 15.74 5.59 56.20
N GLY A 9 14.58 6.10 56.62
CA GLY A 9 13.40 6.27 55.78
C GLY A 9 13.67 7.13 54.55
N GLY A 10 14.60 8.08 54.63
CA GLY A 10 15.05 8.88 53.48
C GLY A 10 15.71 8.03 52.39
N ARG A 11 16.55 7.07 52.75
CA ARG A 11 17.16 6.13 51.79
C ARG A 11 16.12 5.21 51.15
N ILE A 12 15.15 4.73 51.92
CA ILE A 12 14.10 3.85 51.41
C ILE A 12 13.20 4.60 50.43
N ALA A 13 12.80 5.83 50.77
CA ALA A 13 12.03 6.68 49.87
C ALA A 13 12.79 6.97 48.57
N LEU A 14 14.08 7.29 48.65
CA LEU A 14 14.93 7.52 47.49
C LEU A 14 15.02 6.29 46.58
N VAL A 15 15.27 5.11 47.15
CA VAL A 15 15.33 3.85 46.40
C VAL A 15 13.98 3.52 45.76
N GLY A 16 12.87 3.78 46.46
CA GLY A 16 11.52 3.61 45.92
C GLY A 16 11.22 4.54 44.73
N VAL A 17 11.63 5.80 44.79
CA VAL A 17 11.46 6.72 43.65
C VAL A 17 12.31 6.28 42.47
N ILE A 18 13.56 5.87 42.71
CA ILE A 18 14.45 5.39 41.66
C ILE A 18 13.89 4.12 41.00
N SER A 19 13.33 3.18 41.77
CA SER A 19 12.78 1.95 41.21
C SER A 19 11.61 2.23 40.28
N VAL A 20 10.69 3.13 40.66
CA VAL A 20 9.57 3.56 39.81
C VAL A 20 10.08 4.17 38.50
N VAL A 21 11.08 5.04 38.56
CA VAL A 21 11.68 5.65 37.37
C VAL A 21 12.30 4.59 36.45
N VAL A 22 13.08 3.66 37.01
CA VAL A 22 13.71 2.58 36.24
C VAL A 22 12.66 1.70 35.57
N THR A 23 11.57 1.36 36.27
CA THR A 23 10.46 0.59 35.70
C THR A 23 9.78 1.35 34.55
N ALA A 24 9.52 2.65 34.72
CA ALA A 24 8.92 3.48 33.67
C ALA A 24 9.81 3.56 32.42
N VAL A 25 11.12 3.78 32.61
CA VAL A 25 12.09 3.81 31.51
C VAL A 25 12.17 2.46 30.81
N THR A 26 12.14 1.36 31.56
CA THR A 26 12.19 0.01 31.00
C THR A 26 10.94 -0.29 30.17
N ALA A 27 9.76 0.10 30.64
CA ALA A 27 8.51 -0.05 29.89
C ALA A 27 8.56 0.72 28.56
N LEU A 28 9.04 1.97 28.59
CA LEU A 28 9.21 2.77 27.37
C LEU A 28 10.27 2.17 26.43
N ALA A 29 11.39 1.66 26.96
CA ALA A 29 12.42 1.02 26.16
C ALA A 29 11.89 -0.23 25.44
N VAL A 30 11.09 -1.05 26.12
CA VAL A 30 10.43 -2.22 25.51
C VAL A 30 9.47 -1.80 24.41
N GLN A 31 8.69 -0.73 24.61
CA GLN A 31 7.81 -0.21 23.57
C GLN A 31 8.58 0.25 22.34
N VAL A 32 9.66 1.02 22.53
CA VAL A 32 10.52 1.48 21.42
C VAL A 32 11.12 0.29 20.68
N ALA A 33 11.65 -0.70 21.40
CA ALA A 33 12.20 -1.92 20.80
C ALA A 33 11.15 -2.70 20.01
N PHE A 34 9.93 -2.84 20.55
CA PHE A 34 8.81 -3.48 19.88
C PHE A 34 8.45 -2.76 18.58
N TYR A 35 8.27 -1.44 18.60
CA TYR A 35 7.93 -0.67 17.40
C TYR A 35 9.07 -0.64 16.37
N ALA A 36 10.32 -0.60 16.81
CA ALA A 36 11.47 -0.73 15.92
C ALA A 36 11.44 -2.08 15.18
N MET A 37 11.19 -3.18 15.90
CA MET A 37 11.08 -4.50 15.30
C MET A 37 9.82 -4.67 14.44
N ALA A 38 8.70 -4.07 14.84
CA ALA A 38 7.45 -4.07 14.09
C ALA A 38 7.61 -3.34 12.76
N SER A 39 8.27 -2.17 12.76
CA SER A 39 8.53 -1.39 11.53
C SER A 39 9.34 -2.18 10.49
N TYR A 40 10.28 -3.02 10.94
CA TYR A 40 11.07 -3.88 10.06
C TYR A 40 10.23 -4.98 9.40
N ASN A 41 9.25 -5.51 10.12
CA ASN A 41 8.32 -6.51 9.59
C ASN A 41 7.23 -5.89 8.71
N ASP A 42 6.71 -4.73 9.08
CA ASP A 42 5.70 -4.01 8.28
C ASP A 42 6.27 -3.53 6.95
N THR A 43 7.52 -3.06 6.91
CA THR A 43 8.17 -2.68 5.65
C THR A 43 8.29 -3.88 4.70
N LYS A 44 8.64 -5.07 5.23
CA LYS A 44 8.69 -6.30 4.43
C LYS A 44 7.32 -6.75 3.95
N LYS A 45 6.30 -6.69 4.82
CA LYS A 45 4.93 -7.07 4.48
C LYS A 45 4.30 -6.10 3.47
N GLN A 46 4.57 -4.80 3.59
CA GLN A 46 4.13 -3.80 2.62
C GLN A 46 4.79 -4.03 1.27
N ALA A 47 6.12 -4.26 1.24
CA ALA A 47 6.81 -4.59 0.00
C ALA A 47 6.21 -5.84 -0.66
N GLU A 48 5.99 -6.93 0.09
CA GLU A 48 5.40 -8.17 -0.43
C GLU A 48 3.94 -7.98 -0.92
N SER A 49 3.15 -7.17 -0.21
CA SER A 49 1.79 -6.78 -0.61
C SER A 49 1.79 -5.99 -1.91
N ASP A 50 2.68 -5.02 -2.05
CA ASP A 50 2.80 -4.20 -3.26
C ASP A 50 3.26 -5.02 -4.45
N TYR A 51 4.20 -5.96 -4.26
CA TYR A 51 4.62 -6.89 -5.31
C TYR A 51 3.46 -7.79 -5.75
N ARG A 52 2.68 -8.35 -4.81
CA ARG A 52 1.51 -9.16 -5.14
C ARG A 52 0.47 -8.38 -5.93
N ARG A 53 0.12 -7.17 -5.47
CA ARG A 53 -0.89 -6.33 -6.13
C ARG A 53 -0.44 -5.90 -7.52
N GLN A 54 0.82 -5.53 -7.70
CA GLN A 54 1.36 -5.18 -9.01
C GLN A 54 1.37 -6.38 -9.96
N ASN A 55 1.76 -7.55 -9.48
CA ASN A 55 1.79 -8.76 -10.31
C ASN A 55 0.38 -9.20 -10.71
N GLU A 56 -0.60 -9.05 -9.83
CA GLU A 56 -2.02 -9.34 -10.11
C GLU A 56 -2.59 -8.37 -11.16
N PHE A 57 -2.23 -7.08 -11.07
CA PHE A 57 -2.59 -6.08 -12.09
C PHE A 57 -1.92 -6.36 -13.44
N LEU A 58 -0.62 -6.70 -13.46
CA LEU A 58 0.09 -7.08 -14.68
C LEU A 58 -0.50 -8.33 -15.33
N MET A 59 -0.82 -9.35 -14.54
CA MET A 59 -1.45 -10.58 -15.03
C MET A 59 -2.85 -10.33 -15.58
N SER A 60 -3.62 -9.40 -14.99
CA SER A 60 -4.92 -9.00 -15.53
C SER A 60 -4.79 -8.29 -16.88
N GLN A 61 -3.80 -7.40 -17.02
CA GLN A 61 -3.52 -6.72 -18.30
C GLN A 61 -3.00 -7.69 -19.35
N GLU A 62 -2.13 -8.64 -18.99
CA GLU A 62 -1.65 -9.66 -19.91
C GLU A 62 -2.80 -10.57 -20.39
N THR A 63 -3.76 -10.87 -19.50
CA THR A 63 -4.97 -11.63 -19.85
C THR A 63 -5.89 -10.84 -20.79
N GLU A 64 -6.04 -9.53 -20.58
CA GLU A 64 -6.82 -8.66 -21.47
C GLU A 64 -6.12 -8.48 -22.82
N LEU A 65 -4.81 -8.26 -22.83
CA LEU A 65 -3.99 -8.18 -24.03
C LEU A 65 -3.95 -9.50 -24.82
N ALA A 66 -4.02 -10.66 -24.14
CA ALA A 66 -4.08 -11.96 -24.79
C ALA A 66 -5.39 -12.17 -25.60
N GLN A 67 -6.44 -11.37 -25.35
CA GLN A 67 -7.65 -11.38 -26.17
C GLN A 67 -7.42 -10.67 -27.52
N TYR A 68 -6.37 -9.85 -27.62
CA TYR A 68 -5.93 -9.23 -28.85
C TYR A 68 -4.83 -10.11 -29.48
N GLY A 69 -5.14 -10.76 -30.60
CA GLY A 69 -4.19 -11.61 -31.30
C GLY A 69 -3.26 -10.78 -32.19
N VAL A 70 -1.94 -10.94 -32.09
CA VAL A 70 -1.02 -10.43 -33.12
C VAL A 70 -0.73 -11.56 -34.09
N ASP A 71 -1.05 -11.38 -35.37
CA ASP A 71 -0.64 -12.32 -36.41
C ASP A 71 0.86 -12.10 -36.72
N PRO A 72 1.75 -13.04 -36.34
CA PRO A 72 3.19 -12.88 -36.51
C PRO A 72 3.62 -12.89 -37.98
N SER A 73 2.74 -13.29 -38.90
CA SER A 73 3.06 -13.40 -40.32
C SER A 73 2.73 -12.14 -41.13
N ASN A 74 1.86 -11.27 -40.62
CA ASN A 74 1.39 -10.09 -41.36
C ASN A 74 1.35 -8.79 -40.54
N ALA A 75 1.81 -8.83 -39.28
CA ALA A 75 1.77 -7.71 -38.33
C ALA A 75 0.36 -7.11 -38.09
N ASN A 76 -0.69 -7.84 -38.47
CA ASN A 76 -2.07 -7.41 -38.21
C ASN A 76 -2.45 -7.70 -36.76
N VAL A 77 -2.99 -6.67 -36.10
CA VAL A 77 -3.58 -6.78 -34.76
C VAL A 77 -5.04 -7.17 -34.89
N THR A 78 -5.39 -8.32 -34.34
CA THR A 78 -6.76 -8.85 -34.29
C THR A 78 -7.43 -8.31 -33.04
N ILE A 79 -8.43 -7.46 -33.24
CA ILE A 79 -9.29 -6.96 -32.16
C ILE A 79 -10.53 -7.86 -32.02
N PRO A 80 -11.00 -8.15 -30.79
CA PRO A 80 -12.29 -8.81 -30.59
C PRO A 80 -13.43 -8.05 -31.27
N ILE A 81 -14.42 -8.78 -31.81
CA ILE A 81 -15.53 -8.19 -32.59
C ILE A 81 -16.36 -7.24 -31.73
N GLU A 82 -16.57 -7.55 -30.46
CA GLU A 82 -17.30 -6.73 -29.52
C GLU A 82 -16.65 -5.35 -29.36
N LYS A 83 -15.31 -5.31 -29.29
CA LYS A 83 -14.53 -4.07 -29.23
C LYS A 83 -14.52 -3.31 -30.53
N ALA A 84 -14.52 -4.02 -31.66
CA ALA A 84 -14.65 -3.40 -32.98
C ALA A 84 -16.01 -2.68 -33.12
N MET A 85 -17.11 -3.32 -32.68
CA MET A 85 -18.43 -2.69 -32.73
C MET A 85 -18.54 -1.48 -31.79
N GLU A 86 -17.96 -1.56 -30.60
CA GLU A 86 -17.92 -0.43 -29.66
C GLU A 86 -17.24 0.81 -30.27
N LEU A 87 -16.10 0.62 -30.94
CA LEU A 87 -15.36 1.71 -31.61
C LEU A 87 -16.17 2.33 -32.76
N VAL A 88 -16.82 1.51 -33.58
CA VAL A 88 -17.66 2.01 -34.70
C VAL A 88 -18.84 2.83 -34.19
N VAL A 89 -19.49 2.40 -33.11
CA VAL A 89 -20.59 3.14 -32.50
C VAL A 89 -20.08 4.46 -31.90
N ALA A 90 -18.95 4.44 -31.20
CA ALA A 90 -18.34 5.63 -30.64
C ALA A 90 -18.00 6.67 -31.73
N GLU A 91 -17.42 6.23 -32.85
CA GLU A 91 -17.06 7.10 -33.98
C GLU A 91 -18.29 7.70 -34.66
N SER A 92 -19.35 6.91 -34.84
CA SER A 92 -20.61 7.40 -35.42
C SER A 92 -21.29 8.47 -34.55
N HIS A 93 -21.12 8.41 -33.22
CA HIS A 93 -21.63 9.43 -32.31
C HIS A 93 -20.80 10.72 -32.32
N SER A 94 -19.49 10.65 -32.58
CA SER A 94 -18.65 11.85 -32.72
C SER A 94 -18.85 12.57 -34.05
N GLU A 95 -19.03 11.86 -35.17
CA GLU A 95 -19.26 12.50 -36.48
C GLU A 95 -20.64 13.19 -36.57
N SER A 96 -21.58 12.82 -35.72
CA SER A 96 -22.92 13.44 -35.70
C SER A 96 -22.96 14.86 -35.10
N HIS A 97 -21.85 15.38 -34.56
CA HIS A 97 -21.81 16.68 -33.87
C HIS A 97 -21.13 17.82 -34.66
N ASP A 98 -20.52 17.55 -35.82
CA ASP A 98 -19.74 18.53 -36.57
C ASP A 98 -20.43 19.05 -37.85
N ASP A 99 -21.59 18.52 -38.23
CA ASP A 99 -22.23 18.79 -39.54
C ASP A 99 -23.36 19.84 -39.53
N ASP A 100 -23.47 20.65 -38.47
CA ASP A 100 -24.58 21.62 -38.29
C ASP A 100 -24.12 23.09 -38.16
N SER A 101 -22.93 23.44 -38.68
CA SER A 101 -22.34 24.78 -38.50
C SER A 101 -21.89 25.51 -39.77
N ASN A 102 -22.35 25.13 -40.97
CA ASN A 102 -21.94 25.87 -42.18
C ASN A 102 -22.97 25.92 -43.32
N ASN A 103 -24.21 26.33 -43.03
CA ASN A 103 -25.13 26.77 -44.08
C ASN A 103 -26.01 27.95 -43.64
N GLU A 104 -25.40 29.12 -43.51
CA GLU A 104 -26.09 30.41 -43.70
C GLU A 104 -25.26 31.25 -44.69
N ILE A 105 -25.75 31.32 -45.94
CA ILE A 105 -25.44 32.38 -46.92
C ILE A 105 -26.75 33.13 -47.19
#